data_AF-A0AAU5HIC6-F1
#
_entry.id   AF-A0AAU5HIC6-F1
#
_cell.length_a   1.000
_cell.length_b   1.000
_cell.length_c   1.000
_cell.angle_alpha   90.00
_cell.angle_beta   90.00
_cell.angle_gamma   90.00
#
_symmetry.space_group_name_H-M   'P 1'
#
loop_
_entity.id
_entity.type
_entity.pdbx_description
1 polymer ?
#
loop_
_entity_poly.entity_id
_entity_poly.type
_entity_poly.pdbx_seq_one_letter_code
_entity_poly.pdbx_strand_id
1 'polypeptide(L)'
;MPSNGVAIVVASVSALFTGSNMLVSTLTYRRVKPRVRMEIKWALISPNFPNPDPKDGVQWGFDLHLRNTSPTAAKVKGLALITRHPLRPSRWGDWLRSDAAKYLDITDKIKIPPVKISTYKGTKYLDRDMEISPFGGLNWEVLDDWLAIPPTDWECLTFQVTLTNGEELRGEWLHRADFLRSVEQMSRIFTKKHQGFPMLTTEGD
;
A
#
# COMPACT_ATOMS: atom_id res chain seq x y z
N MET A 1 12.61 -53.54 -35.75
CA MET A 1 12.46 -52.66 -34.57
C MET A 1 12.58 -51.20 -35.01
N PRO A 2 11.47 -50.48 -35.26
CA PRO A 2 11.49 -49.04 -35.47
C PRO A 2 10.61 -48.35 -34.41
N SER A 3 11.07 -48.24 -33.16
CA SER A 3 10.33 -47.58 -32.08
C SER A 3 10.99 -46.31 -31.56
N ASN A 4 12.30 -46.13 -31.79
CA ASN A 4 13.06 -45.05 -31.16
C ASN A 4 12.89 -43.70 -31.89
N GLY A 5 12.74 -43.70 -33.22
CA GLY A 5 12.57 -42.46 -33.99
C GLY A 5 11.20 -41.80 -33.77
N VAL A 6 10.14 -42.60 -33.65
CA VAL A 6 8.77 -42.10 -33.41
C VAL A 6 8.67 -41.45 -32.02
N ALA A 7 9.31 -42.03 -31.01
CA ALA A 7 9.34 -41.47 -29.66
C ALA A 7 10.00 -40.08 -29.60
N ILE A 8 11.12 -39.89 -30.32
CA ILE A 8 11.84 -38.61 -30.37
C ILE A 8 11.00 -37.54 -31.08
N VAL A 9 10.34 -37.89 -32.19
CA VAL A 9 9.45 -36.97 -32.91
C VAL A 9 8.27 -36.55 -32.04
N VAL A 10 7.62 -37.52 -31.37
CA VAL A 10 6.47 -37.23 -30.48
C VAL A 10 6.90 -36.37 -29.28
N ALA A 11 8.07 -36.63 -28.69
CA ALA A 11 8.60 -35.83 -27.58
C ALA A 11 8.92 -34.39 -28.02
N SER A 12 9.50 -34.22 -29.20
CA SER A 12 9.86 -32.90 -29.76
C SER A 12 8.62 -32.07 -30.07
N VAL A 13 7.61 -32.69 -30.68
CA VAL A 13 6.31 -32.05 -30.96
C VAL A 13 5.60 -31.67 -29.66
N SER A 14 5.61 -32.55 -28.66
CA SER A 14 5.01 -32.28 -27.34
C SER A 14 5.71 -31.14 -26.59
N ALA A 15 7.04 -31.07 -26.68
CA ALA A 15 7.82 -29.98 -26.11
C ALA A 15 7.52 -28.64 -26.82
N LEU A 16 7.39 -28.63 -28.14
CA LEU A 16 7.02 -27.45 -28.94
C LEU A 16 5.60 -26.95 -28.60
N PHE A 17 4.63 -27.85 -28.46
CA PHE A 17 3.27 -27.48 -28.03
C PHE A 17 3.23 -26.93 -26.61
N THR A 18 3.98 -27.54 -25.68
CA THR A 18 4.09 -27.07 -24.30
C THR A 18 4.73 -25.67 -24.25
N GLY A 19 5.83 -25.46 -24.98
CA GLY A 19 6.50 -24.16 -25.08
C GLY A 19 5.61 -23.08 -25.70
N SER A 20 4.87 -23.43 -26.76
CA SER A 20 3.93 -22.49 -27.42
C SER A 20 2.77 -22.10 -26.49
N ASN A 21 2.19 -23.06 -25.77
CA ASN A 21 1.13 -22.79 -24.81
C ASN A 21 1.61 -21.93 -23.63
N MET A 22 2.83 -22.18 -23.13
CA MET A 22 3.45 -21.33 -22.12
C MET A 22 3.70 -19.92 -22.64
N LEU A 23 4.15 -19.77 -23.89
CA LEU A 23 4.43 -18.47 -24.48
C LEU A 23 3.15 -17.65 -24.71
N VAL A 24 2.08 -18.27 -25.23
CA VAL A 24 0.77 -17.63 -25.39
C VAL A 24 0.18 -17.27 -24.02
N SER A 25 0.30 -18.14 -23.03
CA SER A 25 -0.14 -17.85 -21.65
C SER A 25 0.64 -16.70 -21.05
N THR A 26 1.96 -16.64 -21.25
CA THR A 26 2.83 -15.57 -20.74
C THR A 26 2.51 -14.23 -21.42
N LEU A 27 2.30 -14.22 -22.74
CA LEU A 27 1.92 -13.02 -23.49
C LEU A 27 0.53 -12.52 -23.09
N THR A 28 -0.42 -13.43 -22.89
CA THR A 28 -1.77 -13.10 -22.43
C THR A 28 -1.74 -12.57 -21.00
N TYR A 29 -0.97 -13.20 -20.12
CA TYR A 29 -0.78 -12.76 -18.74
C TYR A 29 -0.15 -11.35 -18.66
N ARG A 30 0.83 -11.05 -19.53
CA ARG A 30 1.39 -9.69 -19.67
C ARG A 30 0.39 -8.66 -20.17
N ARG A 31 -0.57 -9.03 -21.03
CA ARG A 31 -1.58 -8.12 -21.59
C ARG A 31 -2.77 -7.89 -20.66
N VAL A 32 -3.16 -8.88 -19.87
CA VAL A 32 -4.40 -8.87 -19.05
C VAL A 32 -4.11 -8.55 -17.58
N LYS A 33 -2.87 -8.17 -17.25
CA LYS A 33 -2.46 -7.81 -15.88
C LYS A 33 -3.34 -6.66 -15.36
N PRO A 34 -3.89 -6.78 -14.13
CA PRO A 34 -4.65 -5.69 -13.55
C PRO A 34 -3.78 -4.45 -13.41
N ARG A 35 -4.25 -3.31 -13.91
CA ARG A 35 -3.54 -2.02 -13.81
C ARG A 35 -4.14 -1.22 -12.67
N VAL A 36 -3.58 -1.37 -11.48
CA VAL A 36 -4.07 -0.68 -10.30
C VAL A 36 -3.12 0.47 -9.96
N ARG A 37 -3.69 1.63 -9.63
CA ARG A 37 -2.98 2.81 -9.13
C ARG A 37 -3.38 3.05 -7.68
N MET A 38 -2.44 3.54 -6.88
CA MET A 38 -2.70 3.91 -5.49
C MET A 38 -2.41 5.39 -5.30
N GLU A 39 -3.41 6.10 -4.80
CA GLU A 39 -3.33 7.49 -4.38
C GLU A 39 -3.35 7.52 -2.84
N ILE A 40 -2.47 8.32 -2.24
CA ILE A 40 -2.30 8.41 -0.79
C ILE A 40 -2.61 9.85 -0.38
N LYS A 41 -3.59 10.04 0.50
CA LYS A 41 -3.93 11.36 1.04
C LYS A 41 -3.87 11.36 2.55
N TRP A 42 -3.28 12.40 3.11
CA TRP A 42 -3.40 12.69 4.53
C TRP A 42 -4.78 13.29 4.81
N ALA A 43 -5.53 12.72 5.74
CA ALA A 43 -6.89 13.15 6.02
C ALA A 43 -7.25 13.03 7.50
N LEU A 44 -8.25 13.82 7.89
CA LEU A 44 -8.92 13.63 9.16
C LEU A 44 -9.82 12.41 9.07
N ILE A 45 -9.59 11.40 9.91
CA ILE A 45 -10.36 10.16 9.90
C ILE A 45 -11.17 10.09 11.18
N SER A 46 -12.49 10.29 11.08
CA SER A 46 -13.34 10.08 12.24
C SER A 46 -13.63 8.59 12.41
N PRO A 47 -13.35 7.98 13.59
CA PRO A 47 -13.59 6.56 13.80
C PRO A 47 -15.07 6.15 13.70
N ASN A 48 -15.99 7.12 13.67
CA ASN A 48 -17.42 6.89 13.56
C ASN A 48 -18.04 7.78 12.47
N PHE A 49 -17.97 7.37 11.20
CA PHE A 49 -18.99 7.77 10.23
C PHE A 49 -20.04 6.65 10.11
N PRO A 50 -21.34 6.98 10.26
CA PRO A 50 -21.92 8.31 10.05
C PRO A 50 -22.17 9.14 11.32
N ASN A 51 -21.75 8.72 12.52
CA ASN A 51 -22.13 9.42 13.75
C ASN A 51 -20.95 9.60 14.73
N PRO A 52 -20.11 10.63 14.56
CA PRO A 52 -18.97 10.87 15.42
C PRO A 52 -19.42 11.25 16.83
N ASP A 53 -19.13 10.40 17.83
CA ASP A 53 -19.29 10.80 19.23
C ASP A 53 -18.24 11.90 19.52
N PRO A 54 -18.65 13.13 19.89
CA PRO A 54 -17.74 14.25 20.12
C PRO A 54 -16.74 14.04 21.27
N LYS A 55 -16.87 12.93 22.01
CA LYS A 55 -15.96 12.49 23.08
C LYS A 55 -14.77 11.66 22.60
N ASP A 56 -14.84 11.03 21.42
CA ASP A 56 -13.82 10.05 20.97
C ASP A 56 -12.55 10.67 20.36
N GLY A 57 -12.37 11.98 20.50
CA GLY A 57 -11.20 12.67 19.96
C GLY A 57 -11.21 12.74 18.42
N VAL A 58 -10.31 13.57 17.92
CA VAL A 58 -10.12 13.80 16.49
C VAL A 58 -8.95 12.91 16.08
N GLN A 59 -9.23 11.79 15.39
CA GLN A 59 -8.20 10.88 14.92
C GLN A 59 -7.73 11.27 13.52
N TRP A 60 -6.42 11.18 13.31
CA TRP A 60 -5.80 11.44 12.02
C TRP A 60 -5.33 10.14 11.39
N GLY A 61 -5.21 10.12 10.07
CA GLY A 61 -4.64 8.99 9.35
C GLY A 61 -4.53 9.22 7.86
N PHE A 62 -4.35 8.12 7.13
CA PHE A 62 -4.24 8.15 5.67
C PHE A 62 -5.49 7.60 5.00
N ASP A 63 -5.99 8.34 4.03
CA ASP A 63 -6.98 7.85 3.07
C ASP A 63 -6.23 7.26 1.87
N LEU A 64 -6.34 5.94 1.70
CA LEU A 64 -5.70 5.18 0.62
C LEU A 64 -6.74 4.84 -0.44
N HIS A 65 -6.62 5.47 -1.60
CA HIS A 65 -7.51 5.24 -2.72
C HIS A 65 -6.83 4.34 -3.76
N LEU A 66 -7.29 3.10 -3.85
CA LEU A 66 -6.86 2.13 -4.83
C LEU A 66 -7.80 2.15 -6.02
N ARG A 67 -7.30 2.50 -7.20
CA ARG A 67 -8.09 2.58 -8.43
C ARG A 67 -7.63 1.53 -9.43
N ASN A 68 -8.52 0.63 -9.81
CA ASN A 68 -8.29 -0.25 -10.94
C ASN A 68 -8.63 0.48 -12.24
N THR A 69 -7.67 0.51 -13.17
CA THR A 69 -7.81 1.14 -14.49
C THR A 69 -7.93 0.10 -15.61
N SER A 70 -8.08 -1.17 -15.25
CA SER A 70 -8.15 -2.29 -16.17
C SER A 70 -9.49 -3.04 -16.06
N PRO A 71 -9.86 -3.82 -17.10
CA PRO A 71 -11.07 -4.64 -17.09
C PRO A 71 -10.96 -5.91 -16.23
N THR A 72 -9.79 -6.17 -15.65
CA THR A 72 -9.54 -7.38 -14.85
C THR A 72 -9.63 -7.02 -13.37
N ALA A 73 -10.48 -7.71 -12.61
CA ALA A 73 -10.56 -7.54 -11.16
C ALA A 73 -9.21 -7.85 -10.50
N ALA A 74 -8.90 -7.15 -9.40
CA ALA A 74 -7.68 -7.36 -8.63
C ALA A 74 -8.03 -7.66 -7.18
N LYS A 75 -7.25 -8.51 -6.51
CA LYS A 75 -7.43 -8.75 -5.08
C LYS A 75 -6.17 -8.37 -4.32
N VAL A 76 -6.34 -7.62 -3.24
CA VAL A 76 -5.25 -7.25 -2.35
C VAL A 76 -4.94 -8.39 -1.40
N LYS A 77 -3.65 -8.67 -1.24
CA LYS A 77 -3.10 -9.66 -0.31
C LYS A 77 -2.54 -9.01 0.96
N GLY A 78 -1.98 -7.81 0.85
CA GLY A 78 -1.40 -7.12 2.00
C GLY A 78 -1.10 -5.66 1.74
N LEU A 79 -0.85 -4.94 2.83
CA LEU A 79 -0.48 -3.53 2.87
C LEU A 79 0.81 -3.39 3.69
N ALA A 80 1.70 -2.52 3.26
CA ALA A 80 2.90 -2.16 3.99
C ALA A 80 3.13 -0.66 3.92
N LEU A 81 3.69 -0.10 5.00
CA LEU A 81 4.25 1.24 5.02
C LEU A 81 5.73 1.13 4.71
N ILE A 82 6.23 2.01 3.86
CA ILE A 82 7.65 2.12 3.55
C ILE A 82 8.08 3.51 3.97
N THR A 83 9.07 3.57 4.84
CA THR A 83 9.72 4.82 5.25
C THR A 83 11.15 4.83 4.72
N ARG A 84 11.54 5.94 4.11
CA ARG A 84 12.86 6.13 3.52
C ARG A 84 13.72 6.97 4.44
N HIS A 85 14.86 6.44 4.86
CA HIS A 85 15.78 7.09 5.81
C HIS A 85 17.10 7.43 5.13
N PRO A 86 17.60 8.68 5.24
CA PRO A 86 18.93 9.03 4.75
C PRO A 86 19.98 8.31 5.59
N LEU A 87 20.89 7.60 4.94
CA LEU A 87 22.01 6.92 5.61
C LEU A 87 23.03 7.92 6.18
N ARG A 88 23.10 9.11 5.59
CA ARG A 88 24.03 10.19 5.95
C ARG A 88 23.39 11.55 5.64
N PRO A 89 23.82 12.64 6.31
CA PRO A 89 23.42 13.99 5.93
C PRO A 89 23.77 14.27 4.48
N SER A 90 22.89 14.99 3.76
CA SER A 90 23.09 15.36 2.36
C SER A 90 24.39 16.15 2.17
N ARG A 91 25.20 15.76 1.19
CA ARG A 91 26.48 16.39 0.84
C ARG A 91 26.47 16.91 -0.59
N TRP A 92 27.27 17.94 -0.83
CA TRP A 92 27.54 18.46 -2.17
C TRP A 92 28.13 17.33 -3.05
N GLY A 93 27.43 16.96 -4.12
CA GLY A 93 27.79 15.84 -5.00
C GLY A 93 26.93 14.57 -4.85
N ASP A 94 26.01 14.52 -3.90
CA ASP A 94 25.13 13.35 -3.75
C ASP A 94 24.23 13.13 -4.98
N TRP A 95 23.92 14.16 -5.78
CA TRP A 95 23.15 14.00 -7.02
C TRP A 95 23.75 12.97 -8.01
N LEU A 96 25.04 12.64 -7.90
CA LEU A 96 25.73 11.62 -8.72
C LEU A 96 25.57 10.18 -8.21
N ARG A 97 25.11 9.99 -6.97
CA ARG A 97 24.96 8.66 -6.36
C ARG A 97 23.55 8.12 -6.58
N SER A 98 23.43 6.80 -6.68
CA SER A 98 22.13 6.13 -6.73
C SER A 98 21.40 6.24 -5.39
N ASP A 99 20.07 6.21 -5.44
CA ASP A 99 19.23 6.29 -4.23
C ASP A 99 19.51 5.14 -3.26
N ALA A 100 19.76 3.94 -3.75
CA ALA A 100 20.11 2.77 -2.93
C ALA A 100 21.41 2.96 -2.13
N ALA A 101 22.31 3.85 -2.56
CA ALA A 101 23.54 4.17 -1.83
C ALA A 101 23.36 5.31 -0.82
N LYS A 102 22.24 6.04 -0.89
CA LYS A 102 21.92 7.20 -0.03
C LYS A 102 20.91 6.85 1.05
N TYR A 103 20.03 5.90 0.77
CA TYR A 103 18.81 5.68 1.51
C TYR A 103 18.65 4.23 1.97
N LEU A 104 18.06 4.08 3.14
CA LEU A 104 17.55 2.83 3.67
C LEU A 104 16.02 2.87 3.67
N ASP A 105 15.40 2.01 2.87
CA ASP A 105 13.94 1.84 2.87
C ASP A 105 13.58 0.79 3.95
N ILE A 106 12.90 1.21 5.01
CA ILE A 106 12.35 0.35 6.06
C ILE A 106 10.90 0.02 5.68
N THR A 107 10.55 -1.26 5.67
CA THR A 107 9.22 -1.75 5.29
C THR A 107 8.51 -2.37 6.49
N ASP A 108 7.42 -1.74 6.91
CA ASP A 108 6.59 -2.19 8.02
C ASP A 108 5.28 -2.76 7.49
N LYS A 109 5.04 -4.06 7.74
CA LYS A 109 3.80 -4.72 7.32
C LYS A 109 2.64 -4.22 8.17
N ILE A 110 1.65 -3.64 7.52
CA ILE A 110 0.44 -3.17 8.16
C ILE A 110 -0.60 -4.29 8.08
N LYS A 111 -1.15 -4.70 9.22
CA LYS A 111 -2.32 -5.58 9.18
C LYS A 111 -3.50 -4.71 8.75
N ILE A 112 -4.29 -5.19 7.80
CA ILE A 112 -5.47 -4.45 7.37
C ILE A 112 -6.54 -4.66 8.45
N PRO A 113 -7.01 -3.60 9.16
CA PRO A 113 -7.96 -3.77 10.24
C PRO A 113 -9.33 -4.17 9.66
N PRO A 114 -10.09 -5.05 10.33
CA PRO A 114 -11.48 -5.31 9.96
C PRO A 114 -12.34 -4.06 10.20
N VAL A 115 -13.41 -3.91 9.41
CA VAL A 115 -14.41 -2.83 9.60
C VAL A 115 -15.33 -3.19 10.77
N LYS A 116 -15.48 -2.28 11.73
CA LYS A 116 -16.52 -2.39 12.76
C LYS A 116 -17.86 -1.97 12.15
N ILE A 117 -18.84 -2.86 12.15
CA ILE A 117 -20.22 -2.58 11.77
C ILE A 117 -21.07 -2.68 13.03
N SER A 118 -21.67 -1.57 13.45
CA SER A 118 -22.68 -1.57 14.50
C SER A 118 -23.99 -2.10 13.92
N THR A 119 -24.48 -3.21 14.48
CA THR A 119 -25.78 -3.77 14.12
C THR A 119 -26.72 -3.65 15.31
N TYR A 120 -28.03 -3.77 15.07
CA TYR A 120 -29.04 -3.78 16.14
C TYR A 120 -28.79 -4.87 17.20
N LYS A 121 -28.02 -5.93 16.87
CA LYS A 121 -27.65 -7.03 17.76
C LYS A 121 -26.27 -6.90 18.41
N GLY A 122 -25.61 -5.74 18.28
CA GLY A 122 -24.26 -5.47 18.80
C GLY A 122 -23.23 -5.17 17.71
N THR A 123 -21.96 -5.08 18.11
CA THR A 123 -20.84 -4.75 17.20
C THR A 123 -20.32 -6.02 16.53
N LYS A 124 -20.32 -6.05 15.20
CA LYS A 124 -19.72 -7.13 14.41
C LYS A 124 -18.51 -6.60 13.64
N TYR A 125 -17.44 -7.38 13.59
CA TYR A 125 -16.27 -7.09 12.77
C TYR A 125 -16.44 -7.81 11.43
N LEU A 126 -16.39 -7.06 10.33
CA LEU A 126 -16.39 -7.60 8.98
C LEU A 126 -14.99 -7.43 8.39
N ASP A 127 -14.50 -8.45 7.70
CA ASP A 127 -13.26 -8.30 6.93
C ASP A 127 -13.44 -7.18 5.90
N ARG A 128 -12.42 -6.31 5.77
CA ARG A 128 -12.43 -5.25 4.75
C ARG A 128 -12.53 -5.86 3.37
N ASP A 129 -13.21 -5.15 2.48
CA ASP A 129 -13.19 -5.51 1.07
C ASP A 129 -11.75 -5.42 0.56
N MET A 130 -11.30 -6.50 -0.07
CA MET A 130 -9.96 -6.66 -0.64
C MET A 130 -10.04 -6.79 -2.16
N GLU A 131 -11.25 -6.82 -2.73
CA GLU A 131 -11.45 -6.98 -4.16
C GLU A 131 -11.69 -5.60 -4.80
N ILE A 132 -10.86 -5.29 -5.78
CA ILE A 132 -10.97 -4.07 -6.58
C ILE A 132 -11.62 -4.48 -7.90
N SER A 133 -12.89 -4.12 -8.06
CA SER A 133 -13.66 -4.42 -9.27
C SER A 133 -13.00 -3.86 -10.54
N PRO A 134 -13.32 -4.41 -11.73
CA PRO A 134 -12.92 -3.83 -13.01
C PRO A 134 -13.31 -2.36 -13.11
N PHE A 135 -12.36 -1.49 -13.47
CA PHE A 135 -12.56 -0.03 -13.51
C PHE A 135 -13.09 0.61 -12.20
N GLY A 136 -13.06 -0.13 -11.09
CA GLY A 136 -13.54 0.28 -9.79
C GLY A 136 -12.48 0.99 -8.95
N GLY A 137 -12.93 1.47 -7.80
CA GLY A 137 -12.09 2.06 -6.78
C GLY A 137 -12.41 1.43 -5.44
N LEU A 138 -11.41 1.37 -4.57
CA LEU A 138 -11.51 0.89 -3.22
C LEU A 138 -10.84 1.93 -2.33
N ASN A 139 -11.57 2.42 -1.32
CA ASN A 139 -11.06 3.43 -0.41
C ASN A 139 -10.84 2.84 0.97
N TRP A 140 -9.66 3.10 1.53
CA TRP A 140 -9.26 2.59 2.82
C TRP A 140 -8.74 3.70 3.72
N GLU A 141 -9.45 3.91 4.82
CA GLU A 141 -9.01 4.73 5.92
C GLU A 141 -8.04 3.93 6.80
N VAL A 142 -6.79 4.36 6.91
CA VAL A 142 -5.76 3.75 7.74
C VAL A 142 -5.53 4.64 8.96
N LEU A 143 -6.10 4.22 10.09
CA LEU A 143 -5.94 4.84 11.42
C LEU A 143 -4.58 4.53 12.03
N ASP A 144 -4.12 5.36 12.95
CA ASP A 144 -2.79 5.33 13.58
C ASP A 144 -2.60 4.28 14.71
N ASP A 145 -3.54 3.36 14.93
CA ASP A 145 -3.39 2.35 15.99
C ASP A 145 -2.18 1.39 15.78
N TRP A 146 -1.44 1.52 14.67
CA TRP A 146 -0.23 0.77 14.33
C TRP A 146 1.01 1.46 14.89
N LEU A 147 1.29 1.22 16.17
CA LEU A 147 2.63 1.21 16.79
C LEU A 147 3.72 2.01 16.05
N ALA A 148 3.95 3.23 16.53
CA ALA A 148 5.18 4.02 16.42
C ALA A 148 5.97 3.77 15.12
N ILE A 149 5.58 4.46 14.03
CA ILE A 149 6.60 4.94 13.09
C ILE A 149 7.67 5.56 14.00
N PRO A 150 8.88 5.00 14.08
CA PRO A 150 9.84 5.49 15.04
C PRO A 150 10.03 6.98 14.73
N PRO A 151 10.25 7.84 15.74
CA PRO A 151 10.54 9.25 15.52
C PRO A 151 11.90 9.48 14.81
N THR A 152 12.39 8.47 14.08
CA THR A 152 13.59 8.45 13.28
C THR A 152 13.54 9.45 12.14
N ASP A 153 14.72 9.80 11.63
CA ASP A 153 15.00 10.82 10.61
C ASP A 153 14.51 10.44 9.19
N TRP A 154 13.31 9.89 9.03
CA TRP A 154 12.80 9.58 7.69
C TRP A 154 12.65 10.85 6.84
N GLU A 155 12.94 10.74 5.54
CA GLU A 155 12.81 11.83 4.57
C GLU A 155 11.46 11.80 3.87
N CYS A 156 10.99 10.61 3.50
CA CYS A 156 9.68 10.41 2.91
C CYS A 156 9.06 9.06 3.28
N LEU A 157 7.75 8.95 3.14
CA LEU A 157 6.99 7.73 3.37
C LEU A 157 6.05 7.43 2.19
N THR A 158 5.69 6.17 2.03
CA THR A 158 4.68 5.73 1.05
C THR A 158 4.05 4.43 1.52
N PHE A 159 2.86 4.14 1.03
CA PHE A 159 2.27 2.82 1.16
C PHE A 159 2.66 1.93 -0.03
N GLN A 160 2.66 0.63 0.21
CA GLN A 160 2.80 -0.40 -0.79
C GLN A 160 1.71 -1.46 -0.59
N VAL A 161 1.00 -1.78 -1.67
CA VAL A 161 -0.01 -2.83 -1.71
C VAL A 161 0.53 -4.02 -2.48
N THR A 162 0.42 -5.20 -1.90
CA THR A 162 0.74 -6.46 -2.58
C THR A 162 -0.56 -7.09 -3.06
N LEU A 163 -0.68 -7.37 -4.35
CA LEU A 163 -1.82 -8.08 -4.94
C LEU A 163 -1.64 -9.60 -4.81
N THR A 164 -2.73 -10.36 -4.92
CA THR A 164 -2.70 -11.84 -4.87
C THR A 164 -1.90 -12.48 -6.00
N ASN A 165 -1.75 -11.77 -7.12
CA ASN A 165 -0.90 -12.19 -8.25
C ASN A 165 0.61 -11.95 -8.01
N GLY A 166 0.99 -11.42 -6.84
CA GLY A 166 2.38 -11.12 -6.46
C GLY A 166 2.90 -9.76 -6.93
N GLU A 167 2.07 -8.96 -7.62
CA GLU A 167 2.44 -7.59 -7.98
C GLU A 167 2.47 -6.68 -6.76
N GLU A 168 3.50 -5.85 -6.68
CA GLU A 168 3.65 -4.83 -5.65
C GLU A 168 3.43 -3.45 -6.27
N LEU A 169 2.50 -2.71 -5.68
CA LEU A 169 2.07 -1.40 -6.13
C LEU A 169 2.41 -0.38 -5.07
N ARG A 170 3.19 0.61 -5.45
CA ARG A 170 3.59 1.70 -4.56
C ARG A 170 2.79 2.95 -4.90
N GLY A 171 2.39 3.68 -3.86
CA GLY A 171 1.80 5.00 -4.03
C GLY A 171 2.87 6.06 -4.24
N GLU A 172 2.44 7.31 -4.19
CA GLU A 172 3.35 8.46 -4.27
C GLU A 172 4.11 8.65 -2.95
N TRP A 173 5.36 9.13 -3.06
CA TRP A 173 6.15 9.47 -1.89
C TRP A 173 5.64 10.77 -1.27
N LEU A 174 5.30 10.71 0.03
CA LEU A 174 4.99 11.86 0.85
C LEU A 174 6.26 12.29 1.60
N HIS A 175 6.75 13.48 1.28
CA HIS A 175 7.91 14.06 1.96
C HIS A 175 7.56 14.49 3.39
N ARG A 176 8.49 14.26 4.32
CA ARG A 176 8.34 14.64 5.73
C ARG A 176 8.01 16.12 5.90
N ALA A 177 8.68 16.99 5.16
CA ALA A 177 8.46 18.43 5.27
C ALA A 177 7.03 18.83 4.86
N ASP A 178 6.50 18.26 3.78
CA ASP A 178 5.14 18.56 3.31
C ASP A 178 4.08 17.94 4.21
N PHE A 179 4.36 16.74 4.74
CA PHE A 179 3.53 16.09 5.73
C PHE A 179 3.44 16.93 7.02
N LEU A 180 4.59 17.33 7.59
CA LEU A 180 4.64 18.18 8.79
C LEU A 180 3.95 19.53 8.56
N ARG A 181 4.13 20.16 7.38
CA ARG A 181 3.43 21.39 7.02
C ARG A 181 1.91 21.19 6.99
N SER A 182 1.45 20.07 6.43
CA SER A 182 0.02 19.74 6.37
C SER A 182 -0.55 19.53 7.77
N VAL A 183 0.18 18.84 8.64
CA VAL A 183 -0.17 18.65 10.05
C VAL A 183 -0.25 19.99 10.78
N GLU A 184 0.76 20.86 10.64
CA GLU A 184 0.79 22.17 11.30
C GLU A 184 -0.36 23.07 10.86
N GLN A 185 -0.71 23.05 9.57
CA GLN A 185 -1.87 23.79 9.06
C GLN A 185 -3.17 23.29 9.68
N MET A 186 -3.31 21.97 9.84
CA MET A 186 -4.52 21.38 10.44
C MET A 186 -4.59 21.57 11.95
N SER A 187 -3.47 21.55 12.67
CA SER A 187 -3.43 21.78 14.12
C SER A 187 -3.87 23.19 14.52
N ARG A 188 -3.65 24.17 13.64
CA ARG A 188 -4.20 25.53 13.81
C ARG A 188 -5.73 25.58 13.74
N ILE A 189 -6.35 24.67 13.00
CA ILE A 189 -7.80 24.59 12.82
C ILE A 189 -8.44 23.79 13.97
N PHE A 190 -7.77 22.74 14.44
CA PHE A 190 -8.29 21.84 15.47
C PHE A 190 -7.45 21.94 16.75
N THR A 191 -7.92 22.70 17.75
CA THR A 191 -7.22 22.97 19.02
C THR A 191 -7.22 21.82 20.04
N LYS A 192 -7.92 20.71 19.77
CA LYS A 192 -7.92 19.54 20.68
C LYS A 192 -6.62 18.73 20.51
N LYS A 193 -6.08 18.21 21.62
CA LYS A 193 -4.89 17.33 21.66
C LYS A 193 -5.05 16.23 20.61
N HIS A 194 -4.19 16.24 19.61
CA HIS A 194 -4.22 15.24 18.55
C HIS A 194 -3.90 13.88 19.14
N GLN A 195 -4.80 12.92 18.96
CA GLN A 195 -4.51 11.51 19.22
C GLN A 195 -4.10 10.91 17.87
N GLY A 196 -2.82 10.55 17.79
CA GLY A 196 -2.25 9.92 16.61
C GLY A 196 -0.90 10.51 16.19
N PHE A 197 -0.07 9.64 15.63
CA PHE A 197 1.28 9.76 15.11
C PHE A 197 2.30 10.18 16.16
N PRO A 198 2.93 9.20 16.85
CA PRO A 198 4.03 9.44 17.78
C PRO A 198 5.19 10.25 17.15
N MET A 199 5.34 10.18 15.82
CA MET A 199 6.30 10.98 15.05
C MET A 199 6.01 12.48 14.99
N LEU A 200 4.79 12.90 15.35
CA LEU A 200 4.35 14.29 15.44
C LEU A 200 4.40 14.83 16.88
N THR A 201 4.32 13.94 17.86
CA THR A 201 4.51 14.28 19.27
C THR A 201 6.00 14.33 19.56
N THR A 202 6.58 15.51 19.60
CA THR A 202 7.91 15.76 20.18
C THR A 202 7.87 15.61 21.71
N GLU A 203 7.33 14.52 22.24
CA GLU A 203 7.39 14.18 23.65
C GLU A 203 8.48 13.12 23.84
N GLY A 204 9.72 13.59 23.75
CA GLY A 204 10.72 13.18 24.73
C GLY A 204 10.61 14.15 25.90
N ASP A 205 9.73 13.81 26.85
CA ASP A 205 9.72 14.32 28.22
C ASP A 205 9.78 13.10 29.15
#